data_AF-A0AAE0FWW4-F1
#
_entry.id   AF-A0AAE0FWW4-F1
#
_cell.length_a   1.000
_cell.length_b   1.000
_cell.length_c   1.000
_cell.angle_alpha   90.00
_cell.angle_beta   90.00
_cell.angle_gamma   90.00
#
_symmetry.space_group_name_H-M   'P 1'
#
loop_
_entity.id
_entity.type
_entity.pdbx_description
1 polymer ?
#
loop_
_entity_poly.entity_id
_entity_poly.type
_entity_poly.pdbx_seq_one_letter_code
_entity_poly.pdbx_strand_id
1 'polypeptide(L)'
;MDLNANKGALVGAELDLTVVAGKDLAVKDKSWFGKGTSDPYVIVSIGKDCLGQTKTMEKNLSPEWNESFKRHFTPSEFTPTAEIVLSIFDWDMASSDDPMGEVRIKLEALSSGHVTERWYRVTGVPNCSKVSGELKVRASLLMRHSIALEKGASHPVDGTIGMALGWDVLPGNRAVDLDNSCVCLDSKGNVLLDESVYYGNLANSNKSMTHTGDEREGDENLHGSGDDEMIRVDLRQVPPRVFAMFLVSTVATLGENFASVKSSRVRILDWMTGTETFRYPLAETGAHTAFISVRLVRNQAGGWNLDVVGAVDHTAREFGSVIPEIKSYLQDVIPGIKVDPNERIALMRKGGEVRLKDYSPLGRSASIADQRVVPAHLVLGLAWDVTNGKNIDLDASIVMLDANLQQVGLVYYGNLTSPCGAIRHGGDEREGDEKGDDEKVFIELGRLNPAVCFLGFTITSYSGEELDDVSKASCHLFDAHSQRDLFQVTLTNTKEFDKKTGLLLGMLFRAADNGDWCVRIISTPGIARTASECVKWLEAHIQQYPPSVPAPTYGAGPAII
;
A
#
# COMPACT_ATOMS: atom_id res chain seq x y z
N MET A 1 11.79 -30.34 22.97
CA MET A 1 10.56 -29.52 23.01
C MET A 1 9.86 -29.71 21.69
N ASP A 2 8.65 -30.26 21.70
CA ASP A 2 7.89 -30.57 20.50
C ASP A 2 7.55 -29.29 19.71
N LEU A 3 8.14 -29.16 18.51
CA LEU A 3 7.82 -28.13 17.51
C LEU A 3 6.37 -28.23 16.97
N ASN A 4 5.57 -29.17 17.47
CA ASN A 4 4.18 -29.38 17.09
C ASN A 4 3.16 -28.85 18.11
N ALA A 5 3.59 -28.27 19.24
CA ALA A 5 2.67 -27.88 20.32
C ALA A 5 1.97 -26.52 20.14
N ASN A 6 2.19 -25.79 19.03
CA ASN A 6 1.59 -24.46 18.83
C ASN A 6 1.33 -24.11 17.35
N LYS A 7 0.76 -25.04 16.58
CA LYS A 7 0.30 -24.74 15.21
C LYS A 7 -1.11 -24.17 15.28
N GLY A 8 -1.28 -22.89 14.96
CA GLY A 8 -2.60 -22.26 14.82
C GLY A 8 -3.39 -22.83 13.63
N ALA A 9 -4.55 -22.25 13.35
CA ALA A 9 -5.45 -22.71 12.29
C ALA A 9 -4.72 -22.80 10.93
N LEU A 10 -5.00 -23.84 10.16
CA LEU A 10 -4.48 -23.97 8.79
C LEU A 10 -5.02 -22.81 7.94
N VAL A 11 -4.11 -21.98 7.43
CA VAL A 11 -4.46 -20.83 6.56
C VAL A 11 -4.33 -21.17 5.07
N GLY A 12 -3.73 -22.31 4.76
CA GLY A 12 -3.68 -22.87 3.41
C GLY A 12 -2.59 -23.90 3.26
N ALA A 13 -2.45 -24.42 2.04
CA ALA A 13 -1.33 -25.28 1.69
C ALA A 13 -0.86 -24.98 0.26
N GLU A 14 0.41 -25.24 -0.01
CA GLU A 14 0.99 -25.09 -1.34
C GLU A 14 1.59 -26.42 -1.76
N LEU A 15 1.12 -26.96 -2.89
CA LEU A 15 1.63 -28.16 -3.51
C LEU A 15 2.49 -27.78 -4.71
N ASP A 16 3.73 -28.27 -4.71
CA ASP A 16 4.61 -28.33 -5.87
C ASP A 16 4.77 -29.79 -6.29
N LEU A 17 4.35 -30.12 -7.50
CA LEU A 17 4.36 -31.48 -8.05
C LEU A 17 5.11 -31.50 -9.39
N THR A 18 6.07 -32.40 -9.56
CA THR A 18 6.72 -32.69 -10.83
C THR A 18 6.44 -34.13 -11.24
N VAL A 19 5.87 -34.32 -12.43
CA VAL A 19 5.84 -35.62 -13.11
C VAL A 19 7.20 -35.81 -13.78
N VAL A 20 8.06 -36.64 -13.19
CA VAL A 20 9.46 -36.75 -13.60
C VAL A 20 9.59 -37.69 -14.79
N ALA A 21 9.19 -38.96 -14.61
CA ALA A 21 9.39 -39.99 -15.62
C ALA A 21 8.40 -41.15 -15.48
N GLY A 22 8.19 -41.91 -16.54
CA GLY A 22 7.52 -43.21 -16.56
C GLY A 22 8.53 -44.32 -16.80
N LYS A 23 8.19 -45.56 -16.43
CA LYS A 23 9.01 -46.73 -16.71
C LYS A 23 8.14 -47.95 -16.93
N ASP A 24 8.44 -48.72 -17.98
CA ASP A 24 7.78 -49.99 -18.31
C ASP A 24 6.24 -49.86 -18.43
N LEU A 25 5.78 -48.73 -18.97
CA LEU A 25 4.36 -48.43 -19.16
C LEU A 25 3.68 -49.42 -20.12
N ALA A 26 2.35 -49.50 -20.02
CA ALA A 26 1.57 -50.47 -20.80
C ALA A 26 1.65 -50.17 -22.30
N VAL A 27 1.95 -51.20 -23.11
CA VAL A 27 1.82 -51.11 -24.57
C VAL A 27 0.35 -51.04 -24.97
N LYS A 28 -0.04 -49.98 -25.67
CA LYS A 28 -1.37 -49.84 -26.30
C LYS A 28 -1.29 -49.92 -27.82
N ASP A 29 -0.26 -49.34 -28.43
CA ASP A 29 0.00 -49.47 -29.86
C ASP A 29 0.74 -50.76 -30.23
N LYS A 30 0.03 -51.67 -30.89
CA LYS A 30 0.63 -52.90 -31.44
C LYS A 30 1.15 -52.66 -32.85
N SER A 31 2.47 -52.62 -33.00
CA SER A 31 3.11 -52.68 -34.32
C SER A 31 3.12 -54.11 -34.87
N TRP A 32 2.80 -54.27 -36.16
CA TRP A 32 2.79 -55.57 -36.84
C TRP A 32 4.21 -56.17 -37.06
N PHE A 33 5.26 -55.36 -37.03
CA PHE A 33 6.64 -55.80 -37.31
C PHE A 33 7.68 -55.30 -36.27
N GLY A 34 7.24 -54.84 -35.09
CA GLY A 34 8.13 -54.26 -34.07
C GLY A 34 7.66 -54.49 -32.63
N LYS A 35 8.47 -54.06 -31.65
CA LYS A 35 8.04 -53.98 -30.24
C LYS A 35 6.90 -52.96 -30.16
N GLY A 36 5.80 -53.32 -29.51
CA GLY A 36 4.69 -52.39 -29.32
C GLY A 36 5.09 -51.19 -28.47
N THR A 37 4.42 -50.07 -28.70
CA THR A 37 4.74 -48.76 -28.12
C THR A 37 3.49 -48.13 -27.50
N SER A 38 3.64 -46.90 -27.02
CA SER A 38 2.57 -46.01 -26.59
C SER A 38 3.05 -44.57 -26.72
N ASP A 39 2.11 -43.63 -26.79
CA ASP A 39 2.30 -42.19 -26.83
C ASP A 39 1.83 -41.58 -25.50
N PRO A 40 2.48 -41.87 -24.36
CA PRO A 40 1.92 -41.54 -23.05
C PRO A 40 1.94 -40.04 -22.75
N TYR A 41 0.88 -39.60 -22.09
CA TYR A 41 0.81 -38.35 -21.34
C TYR A 41 0.09 -38.55 -20.01
N VAL A 42 0.26 -37.60 -19.08
CA VAL A 42 -0.33 -37.66 -17.74
C VAL A 42 -1.21 -36.44 -17.50
N ILE A 43 -2.45 -36.67 -17.09
CA ILE A 43 -3.36 -35.65 -16.56
C ILE A 43 -3.21 -35.62 -15.04
N VAL A 44 -2.96 -34.43 -14.49
CA VAL A 44 -2.85 -34.20 -13.05
C VAL A 44 -4.13 -33.57 -12.53
N SER A 45 -4.77 -34.20 -11.54
CA SER A 45 -5.99 -33.67 -10.93
C SER A 45 -6.01 -33.85 -9.41
N ILE A 46 -6.78 -32.99 -8.73
CA ILE A 46 -7.04 -33.07 -7.29
C ILE A 46 -8.54 -32.78 -7.08
N GLY A 47 -9.29 -33.79 -6.62
CA GLY A 47 -10.74 -33.66 -6.49
C GLY A 47 -11.41 -33.40 -7.84
N LYS A 48 -12.04 -32.23 -7.99
CA LYS A 48 -12.67 -31.80 -9.26
C LYS A 48 -11.76 -30.93 -10.13
N ASP A 49 -10.61 -30.52 -9.62
CA ASP A 49 -9.72 -29.59 -10.30
C ASP A 49 -8.71 -30.35 -11.17
N CYS A 50 -8.65 -30.01 -12.45
CA CYS A 50 -7.58 -30.45 -13.36
C CYS A 50 -6.46 -29.40 -13.30
N LEU A 51 -5.27 -29.80 -12.83
CA LEU A 51 -4.10 -28.91 -12.72
C LEU A 51 -3.38 -28.73 -14.06
N GLY A 52 -3.53 -29.70 -14.97
CA GLY A 52 -2.93 -29.66 -16.29
C GLY A 52 -2.57 -31.05 -16.82
N GLN A 53 -1.94 -31.05 -17.98
CA GLN A 53 -1.52 -32.24 -18.71
C GLN A 53 -0.06 -32.10 -19.10
N THR A 54 0.70 -33.20 -19.03
CA THR A 54 2.06 -33.24 -19.61
C THR A 54 2.00 -33.28 -21.13
N LYS A 55 3.13 -33.02 -21.77
CA LYS A 55 3.34 -33.31 -23.18
C LYS A 55 3.18 -34.82 -23.45
N THR A 56 2.65 -35.11 -24.63
CA THR A 56 2.61 -36.46 -25.19
C THR A 56 4.01 -36.85 -25.66
N MET A 57 4.46 -38.04 -25.26
CA MET A 57 5.78 -38.56 -25.63
C MET A 57 5.63 -39.72 -26.60
N GLU A 58 5.79 -39.46 -27.90
CA GLU A 58 5.55 -40.47 -28.94
C GLU A 58 6.47 -41.70 -28.79
N LYS A 59 5.86 -42.89 -28.91
CA LYS A 59 6.47 -44.21 -28.99
C LYS A 59 7.42 -44.53 -27.83
N ASN A 60 7.06 -44.13 -26.62
CA ASN A 60 7.93 -44.20 -25.46
C ASN A 60 7.26 -44.86 -24.25
N LEU A 61 7.74 -46.03 -23.82
CA LEU A 61 7.25 -46.73 -22.61
C LEU A 61 7.99 -46.32 -21.33
N SER A 62 9.06 -45.52 -21.46
CA SER A 62 9.84 -44.98 -20.35
C SER A 62 10.11 -43.49 -20.56
N PRO A 63 9.05 -42.66 -20.67
CA PRO A 63 9.17 -41.23 -20.97
C PRO A 63 9.79 -40.44 -19.81
N GLU A 64 10.44 -39.32 -20.13
CA GLU A 64 10.89 -38.32 -19.16
C GLU A 64 10.20 -36.99 -19.49
N TRP A 65 9.29 -36.55 -18.62
CA TRP A 65 8.53 -35.31 -18.83
C TRP A 65 9.18 -34.13 -18.12
N ASN A 66 9.55 -34.29 -16.85
CA ASN A 66 10.04 -33.22 -15.97
C ASN A 66 9.10 -32.00 -15.90
N GLU A 67 7.79 -32.23 -16.04
CA GLU A 67 6.79 -31.16 -16.06
C GLU A 67 6.20 -30.94 -14.68
N SER A 68 6.04 -29.67 -14.30
CA SER A 68 5.67 -29.27 -12.95
C SER A 68 4.32 -28.56 -12.91
N PHE A 69 3.58 -28.83 -11.84
CA PHE A 69 2.23 -28.34 -11.58
C PHE A 69 2.20 -27.81 -10.15
N LYS A 70 1.55 -26.66 -9.96
CA LYS A 70 1.39 -26.01 -8.67
C LYS A 70 -0.08 -25.89 -8.29
N ARG A 71 -0.41 -26.06 -7.02
CA ARG A 71 -1.75 -25.75 -6.50
C ARG A 71 -1.65 -25.10 -5.12
N HIS A 72 -2.31 -23.97 -4.99
CA HIS A 72 -2.61 -23.34 -3.71
C HIS A 72 -3.97 -23.82 -3.23
N PHE A 73 -4.08 -24.16 -1.95
CA PHE A 73 -5.32 -24.51 -1.28
C PHE A 73 -5.68 -23.43 -0.27
N THR A 74 -6.92 -22.93 -0.34
CA THR A 74 -7.55 -22.20 0.78
C THR A 74 -7.86 -23.17 1.94
N PRO A 75 -8.12 -22.67 3.16
CA PRO A 75 -8.48 -23.53 4.30
C PRO A 75 -9.68 -24.44 4.03
N SER A 76 -10.67 -23.95 3.27
CA SER A 76 -11.88 -24.70 2.90
C SER A 76 -11.65 -25.74 1.82
N GLU A 77 -10.65 -25.55 0.96
CA GLU A 77 -10.32 -26.50 -0.11
C GLU A 77 -9.39 -27.63 0.38
N PHE A 78 -8.58 -27.36 1.41
CA PHE A 78 -7.59 -28.32 1.88
C PHE A 78 -8.22 -29.41 2.76
N THR A 79 -8.05 -30.66 2.36
CA THR A 79 -8.27 -31.82 3.24
C THR A 79 -7.06 -32.76 3.17
N PRO A 80 -6.49 -33.21 4.31
CA PRO A 80 -5.32 -34.11 4.31
C PRO A 80 -5.57 -35.42 3.54
N THR A 81 -6.83 -35.83 3.47
CA THR A 81 -7.30 -37.05 2.79
C THR A 81 -7.50 -36.87 1.29
N ALA A 82 -7.41 -35.65 0.74
CA ALA A 82 -7.48 -35.44 -0.69
C ALA A 82 -6.33 -36.17 -1.41
N GLU A 83 -6.60 -36.60 -2.64
CA GLU A 83 -5.65 -37.35 -3.46
C GLU A 83 -5.26 -36.54 -4.69
N ILE A 84 -3.96 -36.52 -4.96
CA ILE A 84 -3.42 -36.22 -6.28
C ILE A 84 -3.65 -37.45 -7.14
N VAL A 85 -4.39 -37.29 -8.23
CA VAL A 85 -4.68 -38.34 -9.21
C VAL A 85 -3.91 -38.02 -10.49
N LEU A 86 -2.98 -38.91 -10.82
CA LEU A 86 -2.14 -38.87 -12.01
C LEU A 86 -2.66 -39.93 -12.99
N SER A 87 -3.54 -39.51 -13.90
CA SER A 87 -4.16 -40.40 -14.88
C SER A 87 -3.31 -40.48 -16.14
N ILE A 88 -2.94 -41.68 -16.54
CA ILE A 88 -2.03 -41.93 -17.66
C ILE A 88 -2.84 -42.39 -18.87
N PHE A 89 -2.61 -41.76 -20.02
CA PHE A 89 -3.31 -42.03 -21.27
C PHE A 89 -2.33 -42.20 -22.41
N ASP A 90 -2.76 -43.00 -23.39
CA ASP A 90 -2.14 -43.14 -24.69
C ASP A 90 -2.86 -42.23 -25.67
N TRP A 91 -2.15 -41.27 -26.29
CA TRP A 91 -2.77 -40.36 -27.24
C TRP A 91 -3.03 -41.05 -28.59
N ASP A 92 -4.27 -40.98 -29.07
CA ASP A 92 -4.68 -41.56 -30.35
C ASP A 92 -5.17 -40.48 -31.32
N MET A 93 -4.64 -40.49 -32.55
CA MET A 93 -4.99 -39.47 -33.56
C MET A 93 -6.45 -39.54 -34.07
N ALA A 94 -7.17 -40.65 -33.87
CA ALA A 94 -8.46 -40.92 -34.52
C ALA A 94 -9.56 -41.51 -33.61
N SER A 95 -9.32 -41.68 -32.31
CA SER A 95 -10.28 -42.21 -31.32
C SER A 95 -10.14 -41.50 -29.97
N SER A 96 -11.01 -41.81 -29.00
CA SER A 96 -10.82 -41.37 -27.61
C SER A 96 -9.59 -42.05 -27.03
N ASP A 97 -8.69 -41.27 -26.43
CA ASP A 97 -7.43 -41.73 -25.84
C ASP A 97 -7.60 -42.91 -24.88
N ASP A 98 -6.63 -43.81 -24.92
CA ASP A 98 -6.71 -45.14 -24.33
C ASP A 98 -6.16 -45.09 -22.89
N PRO A 99 -6.95 -45.38 -21.83
CA PRO A 99 -6.46 -45.27 -20.46
C PRO A 99 -5.38 -46.34 -20.21
N MET A 100 -4.26 -45.92 -19.60
CA MET A 100 -3.10 -46.78 -19.28
C MET A 100 -2.99 -47.11 -17.78
N GLY A 101 -3.76 -46.40 -16.95
CA GLY A 101 -3.81 -46.58 -15.49
C GLY A 101 -3.68 -45.25 -14.76
N GLU A 102 -3.54 -45.31 -13.44
CA GLU A 102 -3.39 -44.12 -12.61
C GLU A 102 -2.43 -44.34 -11.44
N VAL A 103 -1.91 -43.22 -10.91
CA VAL A 103 -1.23 -43.16 -9.62
C VAL A 103 -2.00 -42.20 -8.71
N ARG A 104 -2.26 -42.64 -7.47
CA ARG A 104 -2.93 -41.84 -6.43
C ARG A 104 -1.98 -41.57 -5.27
N ILE A 105 -1.84 -40.30 -4.90
CA ILE A 105 -0.98 -39.87 -3.78
C ILE A 105 -1.83 -39.02 -2.84
N LYS A 106 -2.01 -39.47 -1.59
CA LYS A 106 -2.69 -38.67 -0.57
C LYS A 106 -1.83 -37.48 -0.14
N LEU A 107 -2.43 -36.31 0.06
CA LEU A 107 -1.73 -35.12 0.51
C LEU A 107 -1.04 -35.31 1.88
N GLU A 108 -1.64 -36.06 2.81
CA GLU A 108 -1.02 -36.42 4.10
C GLU A 108 0.33 -37.15 3.97
N ALA A 109 0.55 -37.87 2.86
CA ALA A 109 1.84 -38.56 2.61
C ALA A 109 2.97 -37.59 2.25
N LEU A 110 2.66 -36.31 2.03
CA LEU A 110 3.56 -35.23 1.65
C LEU A 110 3.72 -34.15 2.74
N SER A 111 2.91 -34.18 3.80
CA SER A 111 2.74 -33.08 4.76
C SER A 111 3.91 -32.83 5.72
N SER A 112 5.06 -33.49 5.54
CA SER A 112 6.25 -33.29 6.38
C SER A 112 7.14 -32.13 5.92
N GLY A 113 6.74 -31.38 4.89
CA GLY A 113 7.50 -30.25 4.35
C GLY A 113 8.77 -30.63 3.56
N HIS A 114 9.07 -31.92 3.43
CA HIS A 114 10.21 -32.41 2.67
C HIS A 114 9.82 -32.67 1.22
N VAL A 115 10.74 -32.41 0.29
CA VAL A 115 10.62 -32.86 -1.10
C VAL A 115 10.75 -34.37 -1.12
N THR A 116 9.73 -35.07 -1.62
CA THR A 116 9.77 -36.52 -1.83
C THR A 116 9.88 -36.79 -3.32
N GLU A 117 10.86 -37.59 -3.74
CA GLU A 117 10.99 -38.08 -5.12
C GLU A 117 11.04 -39.60 -5.09
N ARG A 118 10.02 -40.25 -5.64
CA ARG A 118 9.90 -41.72 -5.60
C ARG A 118 9.13 -42.29 -6.78
N TRP A 119 9.34 -43.56 -7.04
CA TRP A 119 8.56 -44.35 -8.00
C TRP A 119 7.26 -44.84 -7.35
N TYR A 120 6.16 -44.68 -8.07
CA TYR A 120 4.83 -45.16 -7.69
C TYR A 120 4.33 -46.14 -8.73
N ARG A 121 3.80 -47.27 -8.27
CA ARG A 121 3.25 -48.28 -9.16
C ARG A 121 1.97 -47.79 -9.84
N VAL A 122 1.86 -47.98 -11.14
CA VAL A 122 0.63 -47.68 -11.89
C VAL A 122 -0.44 -48.72 -11.52
N THR A 123 -1.65 -48.24 -11.23
CA THR A 123 -2.81 -49.06 -10.84
C THR A 123 -3.91 -49.00 -11.88
N GLY A 124 -4.78 -50.01 -11.90
CA GLY A 124 -5.79 -50.15 -12.94
C GLY A 124 -7.03 -49.30 -12.70
N VAL A 125 -7.56 -48.75 -13.79
CA VAL A 125 -8.80 -47.97 -13.83
C VAL A 125 -9.88 -48.70 -14.63
N PRO A 126 -11.18 -48.40 -14.42
CA PRO A 126 -12.24 -48.92 -15.27
C PRO A 126 -11.93 -48.67 -16.76
N ASN A 127 -12.22 -49.66 -17.61
CA ASN A 127 -11.93 -49.64 -19.05
C ASN A 127 -10.44 -49.69 -19.44
N CYS A 128 -9.52 -49.93 -18.50
CA CYS A 128 -8.12 -50.21 -18.81
C CYS A 128 -7.85 -51.72 -18.79
N SER A 129 -7.64 -52.32 -19.97
CA SER A 129 -7.46 -53.77 -20.13
C SER A 129 -6.05 -54.28 -19.76
N LYS A 130 -5.04 -53.40 -19.75
CA LYS A 130 -3.65 -53.74 -19.46
C LYS A 130 -2.96 -52.57 -18.76
N VAL A 131 -2.39 -52.86 -17.59
CA VAL A 131 -1.72 -51.88 -16.72
C VAL A 131 -0.33 -52.43 -16.40
N SER A 132 0.70 -51.61 -16.58
CA SER A 132 2.05 -51.93 -16.16
C SER A 132 2.85 -50.66 -15.91
N GLY A 133 4.00 -50.83 -15.25
CA GLY A 133 4.97 -49.78 -15.08
C GLY A 133 4.82 -48.98 -13.80
N GLU A 134 5.65 -47.95 -13.72
CA GLU A 134 5.78 -47.06 -12.57
C GLU A 134 5.91 -45.61 -13.05
N LEU A 135 5.45 -44.67 -12.24
CA LEU A 135 5.60 -43.24 -12.45
C LEU A 135 6.50 -42.65 -11.35
N LYS A 136 7.57 -41.98 -11.75
CA LYS A 136 8.43 -41.21 -10.85
C LYS A 136 7.84 -39.83 -10.64
N VAL A 137 7.56 -39.51 -9.39
CA VAL A 137 6.93 -38.25 -9.01
C VAL A 137 7.78 -37.59 -7.93
N ARG A 138 8.08 -36.30 -8.14
CA ARG A 138 8.67 -35.43 -7.13
C ARG A 138 7.61 -34.48 -6.61
N ALA A 139 7.41 -34.40 -5.31
CA ALA A 139 6.38 -33.56 -4.72
C ALA A 139 6.80 -33.00 -3.35
N SER A 140 6.39 -31.77 -3.06
CA SER A 140 6.43 -31.16 -1.73
C SER A 140 5.10 -30.50 -1.41
N LEU A 141 4.67 -30.65 -0.16
CA LEU A 141 3.47 -29.99 0.36
C LEU A 141 3.87 -29.11 1.55
N LEU A 142 3.75 -27.80 1.38
CA LEU A 142 3.98 -26.82 2.42
C LEU A 142 2.66 -26.48 3.11
N MET A 143 2.49 -26.94 4.34
CA MET A 143 1.35 -26.59 5.18
C MET A 143 1.58 -25.22 5.79
N ARG A 144 0.73 -24.24 5.46
CA ARG A 144 0.78 -22.90 6.05
C ARG A 144 -0.18 -22.88 7.23
N HIS A 145 0.37 -22.95 8.42
CA HIS A 145 -0.39 -22.68 9.64
C HIS A 145 -0.30 -21.18 9.94
N SER A 146 -1.40 -20.60 10.39
CA SER A 146 -1.28 -19.35 11.13
C SER A 146 -0.45 -19.63 12.38
N ILE A 147 0.55 -18.81 12.63
CA ILE A 147 0.84 -18.45 14.02
C ILE A 147 -0.14 -17.31 14.29
N ALA A 148 -1.36 -17.68 14.65
CA ALA A 148 -2.36 -16.71 15.09
C ALA A 148 -1.96 -16.31 16.50
N LEU A 149 -1.13 -15.29 16.58
CA LEU A 149 -1.06 -14.50 17.80
C LEU A 149 -2.46 -13.97 18.06
N GLU A 150 -3.12 -14.49 19.09
CA GLU A 150 -4.41 -13.97 19.53
C GLU A 150 -4.23 -12.52 19.99
N LYS A 151 -5.28 -11.71 19.85
CA LYS A 151 -5.25 -10.33 20.34
C LYS A 151 -4.90 -10.31 21.84
N GLY A 152 -3.80 -9.64 22.20
CA GLY A 152 -3.25 -9.63 23.56
C GLY A 152 -2.12 -10.66 23.81
N ALA A 153 -1.77 -11.49 22.83
CA ALA A 153 -0.62 -12.37 22.91
C ALA A 153 0.69 -11.59 22.72
N SER A 154 1.66 -11.79 23.62
CA SER A 154 2.98 -11.13 23.60
C SER A 154 4.08 -12.15 23.36
N HIS A 155 4.91 -11.93 22.34
CA HIS A 155 5.93 -12.90 21.91
C HIS A 155 7.29 -12.23 21.76
N PRO A 156 8.37 -12.77 22.37
CA PRO A 156 9.70 -12.24 22.16
C PRO A 156 10.14 -12.47 20.71
N VAL A 157 10.74 -11.45 20.11
CA VAL A 157 11.28 -11.48 18.75
C VAL A 157 12.70 -10.90 18.76
N ASP A 158 13.56 -11.42 17.88
CA ASP A 158 14.95 -10.99 17.73
C ASP A 158 15.38 -11.13 16.25
N GLY A 159 16.55 -10.61 15.93
CA GLY A 159 17.15 -10.71 14.60
C GLY A 159 16.58 -9.71 13.62
N THR A 160 16.38 -10.15 12.38
CA THR A 160 15.84 -9.31 11.31
C THR A 160 14.47 -9.83 10.92
N ILE A 161 13.47 -8.96 10.94
CA ILE A 161 12.10 -9.27 10.54
C ILE A 161 11.74 -8.54 9.25
N GLY A 162 10.86 -9.15 8.47
CA GLY A 162 10.13 -8.51 7.39
C GLY A 162 8.70 -8.24 7.81
N MET A 163 8.24 -7.01 7.64
CA MET A 163 6.83 -6.62 7.73
C MET A 163 6.33 -6.41 6.31
N ALA A 164 5.42 -7.27 5.86
CA ALA A 164 5.10 -7.38 4.45
C ALA A 164 3.61 -7.17 4.19
N LEU A 165 3.29 -6.45 3.14
CA LEU A 165 1.95 -6.19 2.63
C LEU A 165 1.91 -6.67 1.18
N GLY A 166 0.92 -7.48 0.84
CA GLY A 166 0.70 -7.88 -0.55
C GLY A 166 -0.77 -7.90 -0.92
N TRP A 167 -1.09 -7.56 -2.17
CA TRP A 167 -2.45 -7.49 -2.71
C TRP A 167 -2.46 -7.66 -4.23
N ASP A 168 -3.58 -8.19 -4.75
CA ASP A 168 -3.83 -8.25 -6.19
C ASP A 168 -5.00 -7.32 -6.54
N VAL A 169 -4.98 -6.69 -7.71
CA VAL A 169 -6.15 -5.95 -8.22
C VAL A 169 -7.12 -6.93 -8.90
N LEU A 170 -8.42 -6.65 -8.83
CA LEU A 170 -9.43 -7.42 -9.55
C LEU A 170 -9.32 -7.17 -11.07
N PRO A 171 -9.44 -8.19 -11.93
CA PRO A 171 -9.37 -8.00 -13.38
C PRO A 171 -10.40 -6.96 -13.87
N GLY A 172 -9.90 -5.90 -14.53
CA GLY A 172 -10.74 -4.81 -15.05
C GLY A 172 -11.06 -3.68 -14.05
N ASN A 173 -10.60 -3.77 -12.80
CA ASN A 173 -10.67 -2.66 -11.85
C ASN A 173 -9.50 -1.68 -12.04
N ARG A 174 -9.67 -0.45 -11.53
CA ARG A 174 -8.58 0.52 -11.43
C ARG A 174 -7.52 0.07 -10.42
N ALA A 175 -6.29 0.51 -10.63
CA ALA A 175 -5.21 0.35 -9.65
C ALA A 175 -5.64 0.87 -8.26
N VAL A 176 -5.26 0.13 -7.21
CA VAL A 176 -5.49 0.51 -5.82
C VAL A 176 -4.16 0.46 -5.10
N ASP A 177 -3.72 1.64 -4.69
CA ASP A 177 -2.52 1.91 -3.90
C ASP A 177 -2.76 1.56 -2.42
N LEU A 178 -2.00 0.59 -1.91
CA LEU A 178 -1.96 0.23 -0.49
C LEU A 178 -0.57 0.50 0.07
N ASP A 179 -0.52 0.98 1.30
CA ASP A 179 0.74 1.36 1.94
C ASP A 179 1.01 0.49 3.13
N ASN A 180 2.29 0.23 3.37
CA ASN A 180 2.81 -0.30 4.61
C ASN A 180 3.64 0.76 5.35
N SER A 181 3.49 0.85 6.66
CA SER A 181 4.21 1.85 7.48
C SER A 181 4.68 1.24 8.80
N CYS A 182 5.93 1.53 9.16
CA CYS A 182 6.51 1.25 10.46
C CYS A 182 6.64 2.55 11.24
N VAL A 183 5.72 2.78 12.19
CA VAL A 183 5.64 4.01 12.97
C VAL A 183 6.44 3.87 14.26
N CYS A 184 7.48 4.67 14.43
CA CYS A 184 8.36 4.62 15.60
C CYS A 184 7.94 5.65 16.65
N LEU A 185 7.93 5.24 17.93
CA LEU A 185 7.61 6.11 19.05
C LEU A 185 8.68 6.03 20.14
N ASP A 186 8.90 7.15 20.82
CA ASP A 186 9.78 7.23 21.99
C ASP A 186 9.08 6.73 23.27
N SER A 187 9.82 6.70 24.39
CA SER A 187 9.31 6.27 25.70
C SER A 187 8.27 7.22 26.33
N LYS A 188 8.02 8.37 25.72
CA LYS A 188 6.96 9.32 26.10
C LYS A 188 5.74 9.20 25.18
N GLY A 189 5.81 8.35 24.15
CA GLY A 189 4.78 8.19 23.15
C GLY A 189 4.81 9.27 22.06
N ASN A 190 5.90 10.02 21.90
CA ASN A 190 6.05 10.93 20.76
C ASN A 190 6.43 10.13 19.52
N VAL A 191 5.82 10.46 18.38
CA VAL A 191 6.18 9.87 17.09
C VAL A 191 7.55 10.41 16.65
N LEU A 192 8.44 9.49 16.28
CA LEU A 192 9.76 9.78 15.73
C LEU A 192 9.68 9.63 14.21
N LEU A 193 9.25 10.69 13.51
CA LEU A 193 9.07 10.64 12.05
C LEU A 193 10.37 10.33 11.30
N ASP A 194 11.50 10.81 11.82
CA ASP A 194 12.83 10.56 11.28
C ASP A 194 13.33 9.11 11.47
N GLU A 195 12.72 8.38 12.40
CA GLU A 195 12.94 6.94 12.58
C GLU A 195 11.86 6.08 11.92
N SER A 196 10.69 6.65 11.65
CA SER A 196 9.57 5.94 11.04
C SER A 196 9.83 5.72 9.56
N VAL A 197 9.46 4.54 9.06
CA VAL A 197 9.66 4.14 7.67
C VAL A 197 8.31 3.94 6.99
N TYR A 198 8.11 4.60 5.87
CA TYR A 198 6.86 4.64 5.09
C TYR A 198 7.18 5.13 3.67
N TYR A 199 6.17 5.21 2.79
CA TYR A 199 6.34 5.65 1.39
C TYR A 199 7.17 6.94 1.22
N GLY A 200 7.09 7.89 2.16
CA GLY A 200 7.76 9.18 2.11
C GLY A 200 9.12 9.21 2.82
N ASN A 201 9.46 8.16 3.57
CA ASN A 201 10.75 7.99 4.22
C ASN A 201 11.16 6.51 4.16
N LEU A 202 11.83 6.11 3.07
CA LEU A 202 12.10 4.69 2.78
C LEU A 202 13.19 4.07 3.66
N ALA A 203 13.93 4.86 4.45
CA ALA A 203 14.89 4.32 5.39
C ALA A 203 15.12 5.29 6.54
N ASN A 204 15.29 4.76 7.74
CA ASN A 204 15.68 5.59 8.87
C ASN A 204 17.17 5.97 8.81
N SER A 205 17.57 6.96 9.62
CA SER A 205 18.91 7.57 9.58
C SER A 205 20.08 6.56 9.63
N ASN A 206 19.95 5.50 10.43
CA ASN A 206 20.99 4.46 10.60
C ASN A 206 20.75 3.21 9.75
N LYS A 207 19.71 3.19 8.90
CA LYS A 207 19.31 2.09 8.01
C LYS A 207 19.05 0.75 8.71
N SER A 208 18.74 0.78 10.01
CA SER A 208 18.22 -0.40 10.70
C SER A 208 16.84 -0.80 10.19
N MET A 209 16.11 0.14 9.58
CA MET A 209 14.82 -0.05 8.94
C MET A 209 14.85 0.45 7.50
N THR A 210 14.34 -0.34 6.56
CA THR A 210 14.30 -0.02 5.13
C THR A 210 13.02 -0.53 4.48
N HIS A 211 12.34 0.33 3.73
CA HIS A 211 11.20 0.03 2.86
C HIS A 211 11.67 -0.37 1.46
N THR A 212 10.91 -1.23 0.78
CA THR A 212 11.21 -1.62 -0.62
C THR A 212 10.86 -0.57 -1.67
N GLY A 213 10.19 0.52 -1.29
CA GLY A 213 9.57 1.48 -2.20
C GLY A 213 8.04 1.49 -2.08
N ASP A 214 7.40 2.47 -2.71
CA ASP A 214 5.96 2.71 -2.75
C ASP A 214 5.37 2.03 -4.00
N GLU A 215 4.66 0.92 -3.83
CA GLU A 215 4.05 0.15 -4.92
C GLU A 215 2.56 0.49 -5.06
N ARG A 216 2.16 1.01 -6.22
CA ARG A 216 0.86 1.70 -6.38
C ARG A 216 -0.17 0.93 -7.16
N GLU A 217 0.25 -0.08 -7.90
CA GLU A 217 -0.61 -0.76 -8.87
C GLU A 217 -1.03 -2.15 -8.39
N GLY A 218 -0.24 -2.79 -7.50
CA GLY A 218 -0.46 -4.16 -7.04
C GLY A 218 -0.15 -5.15 -8.17
N ASP A 219 0.88 -5.97 -8.01
CA ASP A 219 1.56 -6.55 -9.17
C ASP A 219 0.88 -7.81 -9.73
N GLU A 220 0.43 -7.75 -11.00
CA GLU A 220 0.11 -8.93 -11.81
C GLU A 220 1.36 -9.81 -12.09
N ASN A 221 2.58 -9.25 -12.00
CA ASN A 221 3.85 -9.89 -12.36
C ASN A 221 4.47 -10.79 -11.26
N LEU A 222 3.96 -10.78 -10.03
CA LEU A 222 4.44 -11.66 -8.95
C LEU A 222 3.80 -13.06 -8.95
N HIS A 223 2.93 -13.36 -9.93
CA HIS A 223 2.16 -14.62 -10.02
C HIS A 223 1.50 -15.03 -8.68
N GLY A 224 1.04 -14.04 -7.89
CA GLY A 224 0.38 -14.25 -6.59
C GLY A 224 1.28 -14.73 -5.44
N SER A 225 2.61 -14.77 -5.62
CA SER A 225 3.54 -15.42 -4.68
C SER A 225 4.43 -14.48 -3.85
N GLY A 226 4.55 -13.20 -4.23
CA GLY A 226 5.34 -12.18 -3.52
C GLY A 226 4.53 -11.29 -2.57
N ASP A 227 5.21 -10.39 -1.85
CA ASP A 227 4.58 -9.26 -1.18
C ASP A 227 5.01 -7.99 -1.92
N ASP A 228 4.05 -7.13 -2.25
CA ASP A 228 4.25 -5.90 -3.04
C ASP A 228 5.08 -4.86 -2.28
N GLU A 229 4.81 -4.67 -0.98
CA GLU A 229 5.57 -3.78 -0.12
C GLU A 229 6.15 -4.50 1.11
N MET A 230 7.43 -4.29 1.38
CA MET A 230 8.10 -4.86 2.54
C MET A 230 8.93 -3.81 3.29
N ILE A 231 8.84 -3.88 4.61
CA ILE A 231 9.71 -3.16 5.54
C ILE A 231 10.61 -4.19 6.21
N ARG A 232 11.91 -4.09 5.96
CA ARG A 232 12.94 -4.87 6.65
C ARG A 232 13.38 -4.12 7.89
N VAL A 233 13.39 -4.79 9.04
CA VAL A 233 13.81 -4.24 10.34
C VAL A 233 14.86 -5.14 10.98
N ASP A 234 16.09 -4.64 11.17
CA ASP A 234 17.10 -5.29 12.02
C ASP A 234 16.94 -4.81 13.47
N LEU A 235 16.23 -5.60 14.27
CA LEU A 235 15.84 -5.28 15.65
C LEU A 235 17.02 -4.97 16.57
N ARG A 236 18.21 -5.49 16.23
CA ARG A 236 19.45 -5.29 17.00
C ARG A 236 20.08 -3.92 16.76
N GLN A 237 19.76 -3.29 15.62
CA GLN A 237 20.31 -2.01 15.20
C GLN A 237 19.32 -0.85 15.35
N VAL A 238 18.07 -1.13 15.73
CA VAL A 238 17.08 -0.08 16.00
C VAL A 238 17.59 0.87 17.10
N PRO A 239 17.61 2.19 16.87
CA PRO A 239 18.15 3.16 17.81
C PRO A 239 17.54 3.06 19.22
N PRO A 240 18.33 3.29 20.30
CA PRO A 240 17.83 3.19 21.68
C PRO A 240 16.68 4.14 22.03
N ARG A 241 16.54 5.25 21.29
CA ARG A 241 15.43 6.20 21.48
C ARG A 241 14.07 5.66 21.01
N VAL A 242 14.07 4.67 20.12
CA VAL A 242 12.85 4.00 19.66
C VAL A 242 12.44 2.99 20.75
N PHE A 243 11.30 3.27 21.37
CA PHE A 243 10.71 2.44 22.41
C PHE A 243 9.66 1.47 21.86
N ALA A 244 8.86 1.94 20.91
CA ALA A 244 7.82 1.13 20.27
C ALA A 244 7.82 1.34 18.75
N MET A 245 7.40 0.31 18.02
CA MET A 245 7.17 0.33 16.57
C MET A 245 5.79 -0.24 16.28
N PHE A 246 5.02 0.38 15.39
CA PHE A 246 3.72 -0.12 14.96
C PHE A 246 3.73 -0.40 13.47
N LEU A 247 3.16 -1.55 13.09
CA LEU A 247 2.89 -1.86 11.69
C LEU A 247 1.47 -1.39 11.34
N VAL A 248 1.38 -0.41 10.45
CA VAL A 248 0.13 0.18 9.99
C VAL A 248 0.05 0.00 8.49
N SER A 249 -1.01 -0.66 8.02
CA SER A 249 -1.30 -0.79 6.60
C SER A 249 -2.48 0.10 6.24
N THR A 250 -2.42 0.84 5.13
CA THR A 250 -3.47 1.79 4.72
C THR A 250 -3.83 1.63 3.25
N VAL A 251 -5.02 2.08 2.85
CA VAL A 251 -5.45 2.18 1.45
C VAL A 251 -5.35 3.65 1.07
N ALA A 252 -4.29 4.03 0.34
CA ALA A 252 -4.05 5.43 -0.04
C ALA A 252 -5.05 5.94 -1.09
N THR A 253 -5.58 5.04 -1.92
CA THR A 253 -6.51 5.41 -3.00
C THR A 253 -7.85 5.93 -2.46
N LEU A 254 -8.21 7.16 -2.84
CA LEU A 254 -9.48 7.77 -2.45
C LEU A 254 -10.68 6.97 -2.96
N GLY A 255 -11.67 6.82 -2.07
CA GLY A 255 -12.91 6.09 -2.36
C GLY A 255 -12.79 4.56 -2.30
N GLU A 256 -11.57 4.02 -2.23
CA GLU A 256 -11.35 2.56 -2.12
C GLU A 256 -11.20 2.09 -0.67
N ASN A 257 -11.17 0.78 -0.45
CA ASN A 257 -10.92 0.16 0.85
C ASN A 257 -10.28 -1.22 0.64
N PHE A 258 -9.90 -1.92 1.71
CA PHE A 258 -9.24 -3.22 1.57
C PHE A 258 -10.12 -4.31 0.92
N ALA A 259 -11.45 -4.17 0.91
CA ALA A 259 -12.34 -5.08 0.20
C ALA A 259 -12.41 -4.79 -1.32
N SER A 260 -11.84 -3.68 -1.78
CA SER A 260 -11.75 -3.33 -3.21
C SER A 260 -10.64 -4.07 -3.96
N VAL A 261 -9.71 -4.69 -3.21
CA VAL A 261 -8.58 -5.47 -3.73
C VAL A 261 -8.79 -6.95 -3.41
N LYS A 262 -8.17 -7.81 -4.20
CA LYS A 262 -8.19 -9.26 -4.01
C LYS A 262 -6.98 -9.68 -3.16
N SER A 263 -7.15 -10.72 -2.35
CA SER A 263 -6.05 -11.40 -1.65
C SER A 263 -5.18 -10.52 -0.74
N SER A 264 -5.63 -9.32 -0.33
CA SER A 264 -4.78 -8.42 0.44
C SER A 264 -4.44 -9.02 1.81
N ARG A 265 -3.16 -8.98 2.17
CA ARG A 265 -2.62 -9.61 3.36
C ARG A 265 -1.50 -8.80 3.95
N VAL A 266 -1.42 -8.80 5.27
CA VAL A 266 -0.24 -8.33 6.00
C VAL A 266 0.41 -9.51 6.72
N ARG A 267 1.75 -9.54 6.75
CA ARG A 267 2.53 -10.60 7.38
C ARG A 267 3.72 -10.05 8.14
N ILE A 268 4.13 -10.79 9.17
CA ILE A 268 5.47 -10.65 9.76
C ILE A 268 6.19 -11.96 9.61
N LEU A 269 7.41 -11.89 9.12
CA LEU A 269 8.26 -13.04 8.87
C LEU A 269 9.66 -12.81 9.42
N ASP A 270 10.33 -13.90 9.78
CA ASP A 270 11.77 -13.89 9.96
C ASP A 270 12.43 -13.70 8.59
N TRP A 271 13.25 -12.66 8.46
CA TRP A 271 13.82 -12.25 7.17
C TRP A 271 14.77 -13.28 6.58
N MET A 272 15.42 -14.09 7.41
CA MET A 272 16.44 -15.03 6.96
C MET A 272 15.85 -16.34 6.48
N THR A 273 14.80 -16.80 7.16
CA THR A 273 14.16 -18.10 6.93
C THR A 273 12.87 -18.00 6.13
N GLY A 274 12.27 -16.82 6.03
CA GLY A 274 10.95 -16.62 5.45
C GLY A 274 9.81 -17.16 6.33
N THR A 275 10.11 -17.60 7.57
CA THR A 275 9.12 -18.19 8.47
C THR A 275 8.16 -17.11 8.96
N GLU A 276 6.87 -17.28 8.70
CA GLU A 276 5.84 -16.35 9.14
C GLU A 276 5.56 -16.50 10.64
N THR A 277 5.65 -15.38 11.35
CA THR A 277 5.26 -15.25 12.76
C THR A 277 3.85 -14.67 12.90
N PHE A 278 3.37 -13.93 11.89
CA PHE A 278 2.03 -13.35 11.86
C PHE A 278 1.53 -13.27 10.42
N ARG A 279 0.22 -13.47 10.23
CA ARG A 279 -0.49 -13.25 8.96
C ARG A 279 -1.90 -12.80 9.25
N TYR A 280 -2.39 -11.82 8.50
CA TYR A 280 -3.77 -11.36 8.57
C TYR A 280 -4.33 -11.05 7.16
N PRO A 281 -5.48 -11.63 6.76
CA PRO A 281 -6.13 -11.34 5.48
C PRO A 281 -6.98 -10.06 5.59
N LEU A 282 -6.55 -8.98 4.94
CA LEU A 282 -7.21 -7.68 4.99
C LEU A 282 -8.51 -7.67 4.16
N ALA A 283 -8.48 -8.18 2.93
CA ALA A 283 -9.63 -8.15 2.02
C ALA A 283 -10.89 -8.87 2.54
N GLU A 284 -10.71 -9.88 3.39
CA GLU A 284 -11.81 -10.73 3.88
C GLU A 284 -12.52 -10.17 5.12
N THR A 285 -12.06 -9.04 5.67
CA THR A 285 -12.51 -8.55 6.98
C THR A 285 -13.43 -7.32 6.91
N GLY A 286 -13.86 -6.94 5.69
CA GLY A 286 -14.87 -5.91 5.44
C GLY A 286 -14.29 -4.59 4.92
N ALA A 287 -15.15 -3.59 4.71
CA ALA A 287 -14.75 -2.31 4.13
C ALA A 287 -14.07 -1.40 5.17
N HIS A 288 -12.76 -1.47 5.28
CA HIS A 288 -11.92 -0.59 6.11
C HIS A 288 -10.72 -0.08 5.31
N THR A 289 -10.12 1.01 5.77
CA THR A 289 -9.12 1.79 5.00
C THR A 289 -7.77 1.85 5.69
N ALA A 290 -7.70 1.51 6.98
CA ALA A 290 -6.45 1.27 7.68
C ALA A 290 -6.57 0.08 8.65
N PHE A 291 -5.43 -0.56 8.88
CA PHE A 291 -5.28 -1.68 9.80
C PHE A 291 -3.99 -1.55 10.61
N ILE A 292 -4.12 -1.44 11.94
CA ILE A 292 -3.01 -1.46 12.88
C ILE A 292 -2.79 -2.92 13.27
N SER A 293 -1.75 -3.52 12.69
CA SER A 293 -1.53 -4.97 12.71
C SER A 293 -0.96 -5.42 14.05
N VAL A 294 0.25 -4.96 14.35
CA VAL A 294 1.01 -5.33 15.54
C VAL A 294 1.71 -4.12 16.10
N ARG A 295 2.17 -4.25 17.34
CA ARG A 295 3.18 -3.37 17.94
C ARG A 295 4.38 -4.20 18.37
N LEU A 296 5.57 -3.64 18.24
CA LEU A 296 6.78 -4.13 18.86
C LEU A 296 7.18 -3.17 19.96
N VAL A 297 7.37 -3.66 21.18
CA VAL A 297 7.76 -2.86 22.34
C VAL A 297 9.07 -3.36 22.89
N ARG A 298 9.99 -2.44 23.18
CA ARG A 298 11.28 -2.78 23.79
C ARG A 298 11.05 -3.25 25.23
N ASN A 299 11.54 -4.45 25.56
CA ASN A 299 11.40 -5.03 26.88
C ASN A 299 12.53 -4.56 27.84
N GLN A 300 12.38 -4.85 29.13
CA GLN A 300 13.34 -4.43 30.17
C GLN A 300 14.75 -5.02 29.99
N ALA A 301 14.86 -6.15 29.29
CA ALA A 301 16.14 -6.79 28.96
C ALA A 301 16.81 -6.20 27.71
N GLY A 302 16.17 -5.21 27.07
CA GLY A 302 16.67 -4.54 25.85
C GLY A 302 16.28 -5.24 24.54
N GLY A 303 15.59 -6.39 24.61
CA GLY A 303 15.03 -7.08 23.45
C GLY A 303 13.66 -6.53 23.03
N TRP A 304 12.98 -7.24 22.12
CA TRP A 304 11.68 -6.81 21.58
C TRP A 304 10.60 -7.85 21.85
N ASN A 305 9.42 -7.37 22.21
CA ASN A 305 8.21 -8.18 22.25
C ASN A 305 7.27 -7.69 21.17
N LEU A 306 6.69 -8.61 20.41
CA LEU A 306 5.68 -8.38 19.40
C LEU A 306 4.31 -8.75 19.98
N ASP A 307 3.38 -7.79 19.94
CA ASP A 307 2.00 -7.96 20.37
C ASP A 307 1.03 -7.70 19.21
N VAL A 308 -0.02 -8.51 19.08
CA VAL A 308 -1.08 -8.25 18.10
C VAL A 308 -2.04 -7.16 18.61
N VAL A 309 -2.25 -6.15 17.76
CA VAL A 309 -3.22 -5.08 17.99
C VAL A 309 -4.53 -5.41 17.29
N GLY A 310 -4.47 -5.66 15.99
CA GLY A 310 -5.62 -6.07 15.17
C GLY A 310 -6.77 -5.06 15.19
N ALA A 311 -6.47 -3.78 14.97
CA ALA A 311 -7.46 -2.70 15.00
C ALA A 311 -7.68 -2.13 13.60
N VAL A 312 -8.95 -1.87 13.25
CA VAL A 312 -9.35 -1.32 11.95
C VAL A 312 -9.78 0.13 12.08
N ASP A 313 -9.60 0.90 11.01
CA ASP A 313 -10.15 2.23 10.83
C ASP A 313 -10.77 2.34 9.43
N HIS A 314 -11.89 3.04 9.30
CA HIS A 314 -12.68 3.12 8.06
C HIS A 314 -12.45 4.40 7.25
N THR A 315 -11.62 5.30 7.75
CA THR A 315 -11.48 6.65 7.25
C THR A 315 -10.01 7.05 7.06
N ALA A 316 -9.09 6.50 7.85
CA ALA A 316 -7.67 6.78 7.75
C ALA A 316 -7.07 6.25 6.44
N ARG A 317 -6.18 7.04 5.84
CA ARG A 317 -5.52 6.75 4.56
C ARG A 317 -4.00 6.73 4.64
N GLU A 318 -3.49 7.11 5.80
CA GLU A 318 -2.07 7.15 6.16
C GLU A 318 -1.96 7.03 7.69
N PHE A 319 -0.77 6.71 8.20
CA PHE A 319 -0.62 6.38 9.62
C PHE A 319 -0.74 7.58 10.55
N GLY A 320 -0.44 8.80 10.08
CA GLY A 320 -0.51 10.04 10.85
C GLY A 320 -1.93 10.32 11.34
N SER A 321 -2.93 9.93 10.54
CA SER A 321 -4.34 9.97 10.90
C SER A 321 -4.67 9.09 12.10
N VAL A 322 -3.94 8.00 12.37
CA VAL A 322 -4.23 7.06 13.47
C VAL A 322 -3.25 7.18 14.66
N ILE A 323 -2.49 8.27 14.75
CA ILE A 323 -1.55 8.50 15.85
C ILE A 323 -2.22 8.41 17.24
N PRO A 324 -3.40 9.02 17.49
CA PRO A 324 -4.05 8.90 18.80
C PRO A 324 -4.38 7.45 19.15
N GLU A 325 -4.86 6.67 18.18
CA GLU A 325 -5.14 5.24 18.33
C GLU A 325 -3.85 4.47 18.64
N ILE A 326 -2.77 4.70 17.90
CA ILE A 326 -1.44 4.13 18.16
C ILE A 326 -0.99 4.41 19.61
N LYS A 327 -1.10 5.66 20.07
CA LYS A 327 -0.75 6.03 21.46
C LYS A 327 -1.66 5.37 22.49
N SER A 328 -2.93 5.19 22.18
CA SER A 328 -3.86 4.48 23.08
C SER A 328 -3.42 3.03 23.30
N TYR A 329 -2.83 2.39 22.29
CA TYR A 329 -2.22 1.07 22.38
C TYR A 329 -0.83 1.07 23.02
N LEU A 330 -0.44 2.13 23.73
CA LEU A 330 0.76 2.14 24.58
C LEU A 330 0.42 2.40 26.05
N GLN A 331 -0.84 2.58 26.42
CA GLN A 331 -1.25 2.92 27.79
C GLN A 331 -0.86 1.86 28.83
N ASP A 332 -0.76 0.60 28.42
CA ASP A 332 -0.35 -0.52 29.27
C ASP A 332 1.17 -0.58 29.51
N VAL A 333 1.97 0.01 28.61
CA VAL A 333 3.44 0.00 28.69
C VAL A 333 4.06 1.37 28.99
N ILE A 334 3.33 2.46 28.78
CA ILE A 334 3.71 3.84 29.11
C ILE A 334 2.64 4.42 30.06
N PRO A 335 2.82 4.29 31.39
CA PRO A 335 1.88 4.81 32.36
C PRO A 335 1.68 6.32 32.22
N GLY A 336 0.42 6.76 32.15
CA GLY A 336 0.08 8.18 32.10
C GLY A 336 0.28 8.85 30.74
N ILE A 337 0.50 8.08 29.67
CA ILE A 337 0.50 8.61 28.30
C ILE A 337 -0.83 9.34 28.03
N LYS A 338 -0.72 10.58 27.54
CA LYS A 338 -1.87 11.37 27.13
C LYS A 338 -2.20 11.03 25.68
N VAL A 339 -3.46 10.67 25.45
CA VAL A 339 -3.99 10.50 24.09
C VAL A 339 -4.76 11.76 23.75
N ASP A 340 -4.19 12.58 22.86
CA ASP A 340 -4.85 13.76 22.35
C ASP A 340 -5.40 13.45 20.94
N PRO A 341 -6.73 13.43 20.75
CA PRO A 341 -7.34 13.22 19.43
C PRO A 341 -6.88 14.21 18.35
N ASN A 342 -6.29 15.34 18.75
CA ASN A 342 -5.79 16.39 17.86
C ASN A 342 -4.34 16.16 17.38
N GLU A 343 -3.60 15.16 17.89
CA GLU A 343 -2.24 14.83 17.45
C GLU A 343 -2.18 14.10 16.09
N ARG A 344 -3.27 14.09 15.33
CA ARG A 344 -3.32 13.49 14.00
C ARG A 344 -2.51 14.34 13.01
N ILE A 345 -1.51 13.73 12.38
CA ILE A 345 -0.63 14.39 11.40
C ILE A 345 -1.11 14.01 10.01
N ALA A 346 -1.24 14.97 9.09
CA ALA A 346 -1.50 14.65 7.70
C ALA A 346 -0.16 14.35 7.00
N LEU A 347 0.13 13.07 6.76
CA LEU A 347 1.28 12.68 5.95
C LEU A 347 0.86 12.66 4.50
N MET A 348 1.10 13.78 3.83
CA MET A 348 0.63 13.98 2.48
C MET A 348 1.73 13.65 1.45
N ARG A 349 1.38 12.81 0.47
CA ARG A 349 2.21 12.46 -0.69
C ARG A 349 2.33 13.65 -1.64
N LYS A 350 3.49 13.86 -2.26
CA LYS A 350 3.57 14.68 -3.48
C LYS A 350 2.71 14.04 -4.56
N GLY A 351 1.74 14.78 -5.07
CA GLY A 351 0.71 14.32 -6.00
C GLY A 351 -0.49 13.63 -5.33
N GLY A 352 -0.43 13.34 -4.03
CA GLY A 352 -1.52 12.70 -3.30
C GLY A 352 -2.69 13.64 -3.08
N GLU A 353 -3.90 13.08 -3.09
CA GLU A 353 -5.14 13.81 -2.86
C GLU A 353 -5.81 13.32 -1.58
N VAL A 354 -6.31 14.25 -0.78
CA VAL A 354 -7.16 13.93 0.36
C VAL A 354 -8.40 14.81 0.41
N ARG A 355 -9.50 14.28 0.94
CA ARG A 355 -10.71 15.08 1.17
C ARG A 355 -10.56 15.82 2.49
N LEU A 356 -10.81 17.13 2.50
CA LEU A 356 -10.63 17.94 3.71
C LEU A 356 -11.50 17.46 4.88
N LYS A 357 -12.69 16.93 4.60
CA LYS A 357 -13.61 16.42 5.63
C LYS A 357 -13.02 15.24 6.42
N ASP A 358 -12.16 14.42 5.81
CA ASP A 358 -11.55 13.25 6.47
C ASP A 358 -10.53 13.67 7.54
N TYR A 359 -10.08 14.93 7.48
CA TYR A 359 -9.11 15.54 8.39
C TYR A 359 -9.75 16.60 9.32
N SER A 360 -11.09 16.71 9.35
CA SER A 360 -11.79 17.58 10.28
C SER A 360 -12.02 16.87 11.63
N PRO A 361 -11.61 17.44 12.78
CA PRO A 361 -11.75 16.82 14.09
C PRO A 361 -13.22 16.55 14.51
N LEU A 362 -14.19 17.20 13.84
CA LEU A 362 -15.63 16.99 14.05
C LEU A 362 -16.21 15.80 13.28
N GLY A 363 -15.47 15.20 12.34
CA GLY A 363 -15.97 14.14 11.46
C GLY A 363 -16.26 12.80 12.14
N ARG A 364 -15.92 12.62 13.42
CA ARG A 364 -16.01 11.32 14.10
C ARG A 364 -16.72 11.31 15.45
N SER A 365 -17.25 12.44 15.92
CA SER A 365 -18.08 12.50 17.13
C SER A 365 -19.29 13.40 16.94
N ALA A 366 -20.46 12.87 17.31
CA ALA A 366 -21.81 13.43 17.16
C ALA A 366 -22.40 13.34 15.73
N SER A 367 -23.71 13.54 15.64
CA SER A 367 -24.67 12.99 14.67
C SER A 367 -24.30 13.09 13.17
N ILE A 368 -25.07 12.39 12.30
CA ILE A 368 -25.01 12.49 10.82
C ILE A 368 -25.04 13.95 10.30
N ALA A 369 -25.54 14.91 11.10
CA ALA A 369 -25.51 16.33 10.77
C ALA A 369 -24.13 16.99 10.94
N ASP A 370 -23.30 16.51 11.87
CA ASP A 370 -21.97 17.07 12.20
C ASP A 370 -20.84 16.52 11.32
N GLN A 371 -21.05 15.39 10.64
CA GLN A 371 -20.11 14.78 9.69
C GLN A 371 -19.84 15.60 8.42
N ARG A 372 -20.44 16.79 8.28
CA ARG A 372 -20.32 17.68 7.11
C ARG A 372 -19.46 18.92 7.35
N VAL A 373 -18.83 19.07 8.51
CA VAL A 373 -18.05 20.28 8.81
C VAL A 373 -16.68 20.21 8.15
N VAL A 374 -16.64 20.60 6.87
CA VAL A 374 -15.41 21.00 6.17
C VAL A 374 -14.81 22.20 6.90
N PRO A 375 -13.46 22.31 7.04
CA PRO A 375 -12.86 23.53 7.55
C PRO A 375 -13.36 24.74 6.76
N ALA A 376 -14.16 25.60 7.39
CA ALA A 376 -14.78 26.73 6.69
C ALA A 376 -13.74 27.82 6.35
N HIS A 377 -12.67 27.87 7.14
CA HIS A 377 -11.63 28.90 7.11
C HIS A 377 -10.25 28.23 7.03
N LEU A 378 -9.55 28.43 5.92
CA LEU A 378 -8.17 27.97 5.76
C LEU A 378 -7.22 29.18 5.72
N VAL A 379 -5.97 28.95 6.09
CA VAL A 379 -4.90 29.94 6.01
C VAL A 379 -3.70 29.31 5.32
N LEU A 380 -3.20 29.97 4.28
CA LEU A 380 -1.87 29.71 3.73
C LEU A 380 -0.90 30.60 4.51
N GLY A 381 -0.01 29.98 5.28
CA GLY A 381 1.07 30.67 5.99
C GLY A 381 2.41 30.46 5.28
N LEU A 382 3.23 31.51 5.28
CA LEU A 382 4.59 31.52 4.78
C LEU A 382 5.47 32.19 5.85
N ALA A 383 6.55 31.50 6.22
CA ALA A 383 7.49 31.94 7.25
C ALA A 383 8.92 31.91 6.71
N TRP A 384 9.74 32.91 6.99
CA TRP A 384 11.17 32.96 6.69
C TRP A 384 11.91 33.99 7.56
N ASP A 385 13.22 33.80 7.72
CA ASP A 385 14.08 34.73 8.46
C ASP A 385 14.95 35.56 7.50
N VAL A 386 15.40 36.73 7.98
CA VAL A 386 16.51 37.49 7.40
C VAL A 386 17.71 36.58 7.16
N THR A 387 18.19 36.55 5.92
CA THR A 387 19.21 35.61 5.48
C THR A 387 20.55 36.31 5.33
N ASN A 388 21.54 35.95 6.15
CA ASN A 388 22.88 36.54 6.12
C ASN A 388 22.90 38.08 6.20
N GLY A 389 21.95 38.67 6.93
CA GLY A 389 21.78 40.13 7.05
C GLY A 389 21.17 40.81 5.83
N LYS A 390 20.58 40.04 4.91
CA LYS A 390 19.84 40.52 3.75
C LYS A 390 18.35 40.19 3.89
N ASN A 391 17.51 41.19 3.62
CA ASN A 391 16.07 41.05 3.53
C ASN A 391 15.72 40.38 2.19
N ILE A 392 14.91 39.32 2.26
CA ILE A 392 14.45 38.54 1.11
C ILE A 392 12.92 38.66 1.08
N ASP A 393 12.40 38.91 -0.12
CA ASP A 393 10.98 39.17 -0.37
C ASP A 393 10.34 37.90 -0.94
N LEU A 394 9.70 37.12 -0.08
CA LEU A 394 8.96 35.92 -0.45
C LEU A 394 7.45 36.21 -0.41
N ASP A 395 6.76 35.84 -1.47
CA ASP A 395 5.32 36.06 -1.61
C ASP A 395 4.53 34.77 -1.52
N ALA A 396 3.47 34.77 -0.72
CA ALA A 396 2.38 33.79 -0.79
C ALA A 396 1.29 34.26 -1.76
N SER A 397 0.76 33.37 -2.61
CA SER A 397 -0.27 33.76 -3.58
C SER A 397 -1.27 32.65 -3.88
N ILE A 398 -2.48 33.05 -4.29
CA ILE A 398 -3.57 32.13 -4.62
C ILE A 398 -4.11 32.41 -6.02
N VAL A 399 -3.99 31.41 -6.89
CA VAL A 399 -4.56 31.39 -8.24
C VAL A 399 -5.94 30.74 -8.19
N MET A 400 -6.95 31.36 -8.82
CA MET A 400 -8.32 30.84 -8.88
C MET A 400 -8.69 30.51 -10.33
N LEU A 401 -8.95 29.23 -10.64
CA LEU A 401 -9.34 28.78 -11.98
C LEU A 401 -10.75 28.18 -12.01
N ASP A 402 -11.43 28.31 -13.16
CA ASP A 402 -12.69 27.61 -13.44
C ASP A 402 -12.47 26.18 -13.98
N ALA A 403 -13.55 25.49 -14.33
CA ALA A 403 -13.51 24.12 -14.87
C ALA A 403 -12.80 24.01 -16.23
N ASN A 404 -12.69 25.11 -16.98
CA ASN A 404 -11.97 25.21 -18.26
C ASN A 404 -10.54 25.72 -18.08
N LEU A 405 -10.07 25.78 -16.83
CA LEU A 405 -8.76 26.30 -16.43
C LEU A 405 -8.56 27.77 -16.81
N GLN A 406 -9.64 28.55 -16.95
CA GLN A 406 -9.54 29.99 -17.15
C GLN A 406 -9.42 30.70 -15.80
N GLN A 407 -8.54 31.71 -15.73
CA GLN A 407 -8.33 32.49 -14.52
C GLN A 407 -9.59 33.30 -14.15
N VAL A 408 -10.19 32.95 -13.02
CA VAL A 408 -11.32 33.67 -12.40
C VAL A 408 -10.82 34.78 -11.48
N GLY A 409 -9.64 34.60 -10.89
CA GLY A 409 -9.04 35.56 -9.96
C GLY A 409 -7.62 35.20 -9.58
N LEU A 410 -6.90 36.19 -9.03
CA LEU A 410 -5.54 36.06 -8.52
C LEU A 410 -5.41 36.95 -7.28
N VAL A 411 -5.03 36.37 -6.15
CA VAL A 411 -4.77 37.08 -4.89
C VAL A 411 -3.29 36.99 -4.57
N TYR A 412 -2.65 38.14 -4.37
CA TYR A 412 -1.21 38.32 -4.13
C TYR A 412 -0.97 39.72 -3.53
N TYR A 413 0.26 40.09 -3.20
CA TYR A 413 0.61 41.39 -2.62
C TYR A 413 0.02 42.61 -3.36
N GLY A 414 -0.07 42.56 -4.69
CA GLY A 414 -0.62 43.64 -5.52
C GLY A 414 -2.15 43.63 -5.66
N ASN A 415 -2.82 42.55 -5.24
CA ASN A 415 -4.27 42.41 -5.21
C ASN A 415 -4.72 41.60 -3.99
N LEU A 416 -4.94 42.30 -2.88
CA LEU A 416 -5.08 41.67 -1.56
C LEU A 416 -6.43 40.96 -1.33
N THR A 417 -7.39 41.01 -2.25
CA THR A 417 -8.72 40.43 -2.02
C THR A 417 -9.29 39.85 -3.31
N SER A 418 -9.91 38.67 -3.22
CA SER A 418 -10.59 38.07 -4.37
C SER A 418 -11.88 38.81 -4.73
N PRO A 419 -12.38 38.71 -5.98
CA PRO A 419 -13.59 39.43 -6.41
C PRO A 419 -14.84 39.15 -5.57
N CYS A 420 -14.95 37.96 -4.97
CA CYS A 420 -16.06 37.57 -4.08
C CYS A 420 -15.80 37.87 -2.59
N GLY A 421 -14.62 38.40 -2.25
CA GLY A 421 -14.19 38.68 -0.88
C GLY A 421 -13.96 37.44 -0.03
N ALA A 422 -13.91 36.26 -0.63
CA ALA A 422 -13.71 34.98 0.06
C ALA A 422 -12.24 34.67 0.33
N ILE A 423 -11.30 35.34 -0.35
CA ILE A 423 -9.87 35.18 -0.12
C ILE A 423 -9.29 36.57 0.16
N ARG A 424 -8.48 36.68 1.23
CA ARG A 424 -7.87 37.92 1.67
C ARG A 424 -6.39 37.71 2.03
N HIS A 425 -5.50 38.43 1.37
CA HIS A 425 -4.09 38.52 1.71
C HIS A 425 -3.89 39.41 2.94
N GLY A 426 -3.00 39.04 3.86
CA GLY A 426 -2.73 39.78 5.11
C GLY A 426 -1.99 41.10 4.89
N GLY A 427 -1.22 41.19 3.82
CA GLY A 427 -0.31 42.29 3.50
C GLY A 427 0.99 41.70 2.95
N ASP A 428 1.81 42.55 2.34
CA ASP A 428 3.14 42.23 1.80
C ASP A 428 4.18 42.35 2.94
N GLU A 429 4.93 41.28 3.22
CA GLU A 429 6.08 41.27 4.13
C GLU A 429 7.37 41.00 3.34
N ARG A 430 8.42 41.81 3.55
CA ARG A 430 9.63 41.86 2.70
C ARG A 430 10.95 41.50 3.38
N GLU A 431 10.95 41.24 4.67
CA GLU A 431 12.14 41.03 5.49
C GLU A 431 12.14 39.67 6.20
N GLY A 432 10.96 39.18 6.59
CA GLY A 432 10.78 38.02 7.45
C GLY A 432 11.15 38.32 8.91
N ASP A 433 10.50 37.65 9.86
CA ASP A 433 10.77 37.75 11.29
C ASP A 433 10.95 36.37 11.96
N GLU A 434 11.53 36.36 13.16
CA GLU A 434 11.82 35.10 13.86
C GLU A 434 10.57 34.45 14.51
N LYS A 435 9.35 34.91 14.22
CA LYS A 435 8.11 34.57 14.95
C LYS A 435 6.89 34.29 14.05
N GLY A 436 6.73 33.01 13.74
CA GLY A 436 5.49 32.49 13.14
C GLY A 436 5.46 32.75 11.64
N ASP A 437 4.26 32.81 11.06
CA ASP A 437 4.12 33.07 9.62
C ASP A 437 4.09 34.57 9.36
N ASP A 438 5.08 35.04 8.60
CA ASP A 438 5.28 36.42 8.16
C ASP A 438 4.16 36.87 7.22
N GLU A 439 3.83 36.02 6.25
CA GLU A 439 2.71 36.23 5.33
C GLU A 439 1.60 35.21 5.53
N LYS A 440 0.37 35.71 5.50
CA LYS A 440 -0.83 34.88 5.62
C LYS A 440 -1.88 35.24 4.59
N VAL A 441 -2.45 34.24 3.93
CA VAL A 441 -3.61 34.40 3.03
C VAL A 441 -4.78 33.60 3.59
N PHE A 442 -5.85 34.31 3.94
CA PHE A 442 -7.06 33.77 4.55
C PHE A 442 -8.08 33.37 3.49
N ILE A 443 -8.71 32.21 3.64
CA ILE A 443 -9.61 31.60 2.66
C ILE A 443 -10.91 31.18 3.37
N GLU A 444 -12.05 31.71 2.93
CA GLU A 444 -13.40 31.35 3.41
C GLU A 444 -14.10 30.47 2.36
N LEU A 445 -13.98 29.14 2.50
CA LEU A 445 -14.43 28.19 1.48
C LEU A 445 -15.94 28.31 1.15
N GLY A 446 -16.75 28.66 2.15
CA GLY A 446 -18.20 28.81 2.01
C GLY A 446 -18.66 30.04 1.21
N ARG A 447 -17.77 31.03 0.99
CA ARG A 447 -18.08 32.26 0.23
C ARG A 447 -17.45 32.30 -1.16
N LEU A 448 -16.64 31.29 -1.51
CA LEU A 448 -16.01 31.22 -2.81
C LEU A 448 -17.05 31.20 -3.93
N ASN A 449 -16.81 31.99 -4.97
CA ASN A 449 -17.61 31.98 -6.19
C ASN A 449 -17.76 30.52 -6.70
N PRO A 450 -18.98 30.02 -6.93
CA PRO A 450 -19.22 28.66 -7.41
C PRO A 450 -18.50 28.31 -8.72
N ALA A 451 -18.20 29.31 -9.56
CA ALA A 451 -17.42 29.10 -10.79
C ALA A 451 -15.97 28.66 -10.53
N VAL A 452 -15.44 28.92 -9.33
CA VAL A 452 -14.08 28.54 -8.95
C VAL A 452 -14.05 27.05 -8.64
N CYS A 453 -13.32 26.33 -9.48
CA CYS A 453 -13.14 24.88 -9.40
C CYS A 453 -11.80 24.51 -8.79
N PHE A 454 -10.78 25.36 -8.99
CA PHE A 454 -9.42 25.14 -8.49
C PHE A 454 -8.89 26.38 -7.77
N LEU A 455 -8.23 26.16 -6.64
CA LEU A 455 -7.39 27.14 -5.95
C LEU A 455 -5.97 26.60 -5.91
N GLY A 456 -5.04 27.21 -6.64
CA GLY A 456 -3.62 26.86 -6.55
C GLY A 456 -2.89 27.76 -5.56
N PHE A 457 -2.02 27.17 -4.75
CA PHE A 457 -1.17 27.87 -3.79
C PHE A 457 0.24 27.96 -4.33
N THR A 458 0.81 29.16 -4.33
CA THR A 458 2.12 29.41 -4.94
C THR A 458 2.97 30.25 -4.01
N ILE A 459 4.25 29.90 -3.89
CA ILE A 459 5.27 30.70 -3.19
C ILE A 459 6.27 31.20 -4.24
N THR A 460 6.61 32.48 -4.24
CA THR A 460 7.61 33.05 -5.16
C THR A 460 8.58 33.96 -4.45
N SER A 461 9.84 33.97 -4.88
CA SER A 461 10.84 34.95 -4.45
C SER A 461 10.84 36.12 -5.43
N TYR A 462 10.28 37.25 -5.01
CA TYR A 462 10.21 38.46 -5.83
C TYR A 462 11.60 39.05 -6.05
N SER A 463 12.41 39.07 -5.00
CA SER A 463 13.80 39.52 -5.03
C SER A 463 14.72 38.57 -5.81
N GLY A 464 14.28 37.32 -6.02
CA GLY A 464 14.87 36.38 -6.98
C GLY A 464 15.93 35.44 -6.41
N GLU A 465 16.06 35.38 -5.09
CA GLU A 465 16.84 34.41 -4.34
C GLU A 465 16.26 33.00 -4.47
N GLU A 466 17.15 32.02 -4.35
CA GLU A 466 16.82 30.60 -4.39
C GLU A 466 16.11 30.21 -3.09
N LEU A 467 15.03 29.43 -3.19
CA LEU A 467 14.17 29.12 -2.05
C LEU A 467 14.88 28.28 -0.97
N ASP A 468 15.89 27.48 -1.34
CA ASP A 468 16.69 26.70 -0.38
C ASP A 468 17.73 27.53 0.37
N ASP A 469 18.16 28.65 -0.20
CA ASP A 469 19.12 29.57 0.42
C ASP A 469 18.48 30.50 1.46
N VAL A 470 17.15 30.65 1.45
CA VAL A 470 16.43 31.48 2.43
C VAL A 470 16.41 30.81 3.79
N SER A 471 16.83 31.52 4.83
CA SER A 471 16.91 31.03 6.20
C SER A 471 15.52 30.73 6.77
N LYS A 472 15.36 29.53 7.34
CA LYS A 472 14.13 29.01 7.98
C LYS A 472 12.83 29.18 7.18
N ALA A 473 12.93 29.31 5.87
CA ALA A 473 11.83 29.35 4.94
C ALA A 473 10.98 28.07 4.99
N SER A 474 9.70 28.23 5.28
CA SER A 474 8.70 27.16 5.26
C SER A 474 7.32 27.72 4.94
N CYS A 475 6.44 26.88 4.41
CA CYS A 475 5.06 27.26 4.15
C CYS A 475 4.11 26.12 4.49
N HIS A 476 2.87 26.45 4.81
CA HIS A 476 1.86 25.48 5.20
C HIS A 476 0.45 25.97 4.88
N LEU A 477 -0.49 25.03 4.72
CA LEU A 477 -1.91 25.31 4.65
C LEU A 477 -2.57 24.71 5.88
N PHE A 478 -3.30 25.51 6.66
CA PHE A 478 -3.89 25.07 7.91
C PHE A 478 -5.33 25.54 8.11
N ASP A 479 -6.08 24.83 8.96
CA ASP A 479 -7.39 25.26 9.42
C ASP A 479 -7.27 26.39 10.45
N ALA A 480 -7.88 27.54 10.18
CA ALA A 480 -7.81 28.71 11.03
C ALA A 480 -8.43 28.47 12.43
N HIS A 481 -9.39 27.55 12.54
CA HIS A 481 -10.05 27.29 13.82
C HIS A 481 -9.23 26.36 14.71
N SER A 482 -8.85 25.20 14.19
CA SER A 482 -8.05 24.23 14.95
C SER A 482 -6.55 24.53 14.99
N GLN A 483 -6.07 25.46 14.16
CA GLN A 483 -4.65 25.71 13.90
C GLN A 483 -3.90 24.46 13.38
N ARG A 484 -4.63 23.52 12.76
CA ARG A 484 -4.08 22.25 12.25
C ARG A 484 -3.59 22.40 10.81
N ASP A 485 -2.34 22.04 10.57
CA ASP A 485 -1.80 21.91 9.22
C ASP A 485 -2.48 20.78 8.44
N LEU A 486 -3.02 21.14 7.27
CA LEU A 486 -3.36 20.20 6.21
C LEU A 486 -2.09 19.68 5.54
N PHE A 487 -1.09 20.57 5.34
CA PHE A 487 0.25 20.19 4.93
C PHE A 487 1.24 21.32 5.17
N GLN A 488 2.53 20.96 5.27
CA GLN A 488 3.66 21.86 5.41
C GLN A 488 4.81 21.44 4.47
N VAL A 489 5.54 22.42 3.94
CA VAL A 489 6.75 22.21 3.15
C VAL A 489 7.86 23.10 3.72
N THR A 490 8.98 22.48 4.07
CA THR A 490 10.22 23.20 4.43
C THR A 490 11.00 23.49 3.15
N LEU A 491 11.41 24.75 2.96
CA LEU A 491 12.10 25.21 1.76
C LEU A 491 13.62 25.23 1.97
N THR A 492 14.07 25.76 3.12
CA THR A 492 15.50 25.91 3.46
C THR A 492 16.28 24.60 3.37
N ASN A 493 17.49 24.67 2.83
CA ASN A 493 18.44 23.55 2.73
C ASN A 493 17.89 22.29 2.05
N THR A 494 16.84 22.43 1.23
CA THR A 494 16.20 21.30 0.56
C THR A 494 16.62 21.28 -0.90
N LYS A 495 17.41 20.26 -1.27
CA LYS A 495 18.06 20.12 -2.59
C LYS A 495 17.12 20.21 -3.80
N GLU A 496 15.84 19.90 -3.62
CA GLU A 496 14.83 20.01 -4.67
C GLU A 496 14.60 21.46 -5.12
N PHE A 497 14.93 22.43 -4.25
CA PHE A 497 14.78 23.86 -4.51
C PHE A 497 16.09 24.56 -4.96
N ASP A 498 17.20 23.83 -5.15
CA ASP A 498 18.46 24.38 -5.71
C ASP A 498 18.16 25.08 -7.05
N LYS A 499 18.49 26.36 -7.15
CA LYS A 499 18.23 27.25 -8.31
C LYS A 499 16.76 27.45 -8.64
N LYS A 500 15.87 27.32 -7.65
CA LYS A 500 14.42 27.52 -7.82
C LYS A 500 14.00 28.75 -7.06
N THR A 501 13.27 29.64 -7.72
CA THR A 501 12.76 30.88 -7.13
C THR A 501 11.25 30.83 -6.89
N GLY A 502 10.57 29.78 -7.34
CA GLY A 502 9.15 29.61 -7.16
C GLY A 502 8.75 28.17 -6.85
N LEU A 503 7.61 28.02 -6.20
CA LEU A 503 7.03 26.75 -5.80
C LEU A 503 5.53 26.76 -6.07
N LEU A 504 5.08 25.78 -6.88
CA LEU A 504 3.67 25.39 -6.92
C LEU A 504 3.43 24.40 -5.77
N LEU A 505 2.91 24.91 -4.66
CA LEU A 505 2.84 24.22 -3.38
C LEU A 505 1.77 23.12 -3.37
N GLY A 506 0.56 23.46 -3.79
CA GLY A 506 -0.58 22.54 -3.80
C GLY A 506 -1.80 23.18 -4.43
N MET A 507 -2.90 22.44 -4.45
CA MET A 507 -4.20 22.97 -4.87
C MET A 507 -5.36 22.44 -4.04
N LEU A 508 -6.40 23.26 -3.88
CA LEU A 508 -7.74 22.78 -3.55
C LEU A 508 -8.56 22.64 -4.83
N PHE A 509 -9.40 21.61 -4.87
CA PHE A 509 -10.38 21.44 -5.94
C PHE A 509 -11.68 20.85 -5.37
N ARG A 510 -12.80 21.10 -6.06
CA ARG A 510 -14.09 20.47 -5.72
C ARG A 510 -14.23 19.15 -6.44
N ALA A 511 -14.61 18.10 -5.72
CA ALA A 511 -14.93 16.81 -6.30
C ALA A 511 -16.33 16.86 -6.97
N ALA A 512 -16.45 16.45 -8.24
CA ALA A 512 -17.73 16.48 -8.97
C ALA A 512 -18.77 15.48 -8.44
N ASP A 513 -18.35 14.43 -7.75
CA ASP A 513 -19.24 13.36 -7.26
C ASP A 513 -20.16 13.81 -6.11
N ASN A 514 -19.68 14.65 -5.21
CA ASN A 514 -20.42 15.12 -4.02
C ASN A 514 -20.22 16.60 -3.68
N GLY A 515 -19.32 17.30 -4.38
CA GLY A 515 -19.00 18.71 -4.11
C GLY A 515 -18.03 18.93 -2.95
N ASP A 516 -17.45 17.88 -2.36
CA ASP A 516 -16.46 17.99 -1.29
C ASP A 516 -15.21 18.72 -1.78
N TRP A 517 -14.57 19.47 -0.87
CA TRP A 517 -13.24 20.01 -1.11
C TRP A 517 -12.17 18.94 -0.90
N CYS A 518 -11.33 18.77 -1.91
CA CYS A 518 -10.12 17.98 -1.87
C CYS A 518 -8.90 18.89 -1.89
N VAL A 519 -7.82 18.44 -1.26
CA VAL A 519 -6.50 19.05 -1.35
C VAL A 519 -5.55 18.09 -2.03
N ARG A 520 -4.70 18.63 -2.92
CA ARG A 520 -3.57 17.91 -3.51
C ARG A 520 -2.28 18.65 -3.20
N ILE A 521 -1.27 17.97 -2.67
CA ILE A 521 0.09 18.54 -2.65
C ILE A 521 0.71 18.41 -4.02
N ILE A 522 1.22 19.51 -4.54
CA ILE A 522 1.93 19.51 -5.82
C ILE A 522 3.44 19.55 -5.58
N SER A 523 3.90 20.38 -4.62
CA SER A 523 5.28 20.60 -4.22
C SER A 523 6.27 20.53 -5.39
N THR A 524 5.96 21.27 -6.46
CA THR A 524 6.78 21.29 -7.68
C THR A 524 7.52 22.62 -7.73
N PRO A 525 8.86 22.60 -7.63
CA PRO A 525 9.65 23.83 -7.67
C PRO A 525 10.04 24.21 -9.10
N GLY A 526 10.29 25.49 -9.30
CA GLY A 526 10.47 26.08 -10.62
C GLY A 526 11.10 27.47 -10.56
N ILE A 527 11.14 28.13 -11.70
CA ILE A 527 11.62 29.50 -11.81
C ILE A 527 10.38 30.37 -12.04
N ALA A 528 9.98 31.08 -11.00
CA ALA A 528 8.93 32.08 -11.04
C ALA A 528 9.26 33.19 -10.02
N ARG A 529 8.93 34.43 -10.34
CA ARG A 529 9.10 35.59 -9.45
C ARG A 529 7.80 36.30 -9.12
N THR A 530 6.72 35.96 -9.81
CA THR A 530 5.42 36.58 -9.62
C THR A 530 4.30 35.55 -9.69
N ALA A 531 3.22 35.80 -8.95
CA ALA A 531 2.03 34.95 -8.98
C ALA A 531 1.45 34.77 -10.39
N SER A 532 1.57 35.78 -11.26
CA SER A 532 1.11 35.74 -12.66
C SER A 532 1.85 34.69 -13.49
N GLU A 533 3.14 34.47 -13.24
CA GLU A 533 3.92 33.43 -13.91
C GLU A 533 3.45 32.02 -13.49
N CYS A 534 2.97 31.89 -12.25
CA CYS A 534 2.48 30.63 -11.70
C CYS A 534 1.09 30.24 -12.22
N VAL A 535 0.31 31.15 -12.81
CA VAL A 535 -1.02 30.83 -13.36
C VAL A 535 -0.92 29.76 -14.44
N LYS A 536 -0.10 30.01 -15.48
CA LYS A 536 0.14 29.05 -16.57
C LYS A 536 0.79 27.76 -16.08
N TRP A 537 1.60 27.86 -15.01
CA TRP A 537 2.24 26.71 -14.41
C TRP A 537 1.22 25.77 -13.75
N LEU A 538 0.26 26.33 -12.99
CA LEU A 538 -0.85 25.57 -12.43
C LEU A 538 -1.74 24.97 -13.53
N GLU A 539 -2.09 25.76 -14.55
CA GLU A 539 -2.88 25.28 -15.70
C GLU A 539 -2.22 24.06 -16.36
N ALA A 540 -0.92 24.16 -16.69
CA ALA A 540 -0.16 23.07 -17.30
C ALA A 540 -0.08 21.85 -16.37
N HIS A 541 0.09 22.05 -15.06
CA HIS A 541 0.10 20.96 -14.10
C HIS A 541 -1.24 20.21 -14.06
N ILE A 542 -2.37 20.93 -14.01
CA ILE A 542 -3.69 20.31 -13.98
C ILE A 542 -3.99 19.58 -15.30
N GLN A 543 -3.56 20.12 -16.45
CA GLN A 543 -3.71 19.44 -17.74
C GLN A 543 -2.91 18.14 -17.82
N GLN A 544 -1.67 18.17 -17.33
CA GLN A 544 -0.79 16.99 -17.33
C GLN A 544 -1.23 15.94 -16.31
N TYR A 545 -1.74 16.39 -15.16
CA TYR A 545 -2.13 15.56 -14.03
C TYR A 545 -3.53 15.99 -13.55
N PRO A 546 -4.61 15.60 -14.24
CA PRO A 546 -5.96 15.96 -13.81
C PRO A 546 -6.29 15.37 -12.43
N PRO A 547 -7.19 16.00 -11.64
CA PRO A 547 -7.72 15.45 -10.40
C PRO A 547 -8.26 14.02 -10.56
N SER A 548 -8.12 13.19 -9.53
CA SER A 548 -8.64 11.80 -9.59
C SER A 548 -10.18 11.76 -9.66
N VAL A 549 -10.84 12.74 -9.06
CA VAL A 549 -12.26 13.03 -9.25
C VAL A 549 -12.38 14.32 -10.05
N PRO A 550 -13.06 14.31 -11.22
CA PRO A 550 -13.20 15.51 -12.05
C PRO A 550 -13.75 16.69 -11.27
N ALA A 551 -13.42 17.92 -11.69
CA ALA A 551 -14.09 19.11 -11.19
C ALA A 551 -15.53 19.19 -11.77
N PRO A 552 -16.47 19.85 -11.07
CA PRO A 552 -17.82 20.03 -11.58
C PRO A 552 -17.79 20.79 -12.92
N THR A 553 -18.40 20.22 -13.95
CA THR A 553 -18.67 20.96 -15.19
C THR A 553 -19.90 21.84 -14.95
N TYR A 554 -19.70 23.07 -14.50
CA TYR A 554 -20.77 24.06 -14.56
C TYR A 554 -20.94 24.45 -16.04
N GLY A 555 -21.90 23.81 -16.70
CA GLY A 555 -22.34 24.23 -18.02
C GLY A 555 -22.69 25.71 -17.98
N ALA A 556 -22.34 26.44 -19.05
CA ALA A 556 -22.75 27.83 -19.24
C ALA A 556 -24.23 27.96 -18.84
N GLY A 557 -24.49 28.70 -17.76
CA GLY A 557 -25.86 29.06 -17.39
C GLY A 557 -26.52 29.73 -18.60
N PRO A 558 -27.85 29.58 -18.77
CA PRO A 558 -28.53 30.19 -19.89
C PRO A 558 -28.22 31.69 -19.88
N ALA A 559 -27.85 32.22 -21.05
CA ALA A 559 -27.67 33.66 -21.24
C ALA A 559 -28.91 34.36 -20.66
N ILE A 560 -28.70 35.20 -19.66
CA ILE A 560 -29.74 36.09 -19.16
C ILE A 560 -30.03 37.05 -20.31
N ILE A 561 -31.22 36.91 -20.91
CA ILE A 561 -31.77 37.85 -21.89
C ILE A 561 -32.19 39.13 -21.18
#